data_AF-A0A497EA32-F1
#
_entry.id   AF-A0A497EA32-F1
#
_cell.length_a   1.000
_cell.length_b   1.000
_cell.length_c   1.000
_cell.angle_alpha   90.00
_cell.angle_beta   90.00
_cell.angle_gamma   90.00
#
_symmetry.space_group_name_H-M   'P 1'
#
loop_
_entity.id
_entity.type
_entity.pdbx_description
1 polymer ?
#
loop_
_entity_poly.entity_id
_entity_poly.type
_entity_poly.pdbx_seq_one_letter_code
_entity_poly.pdbx_strand_id
1 'polypeptide(L)'
;MKTRQDLLTATLALGRQILPILLRQYLKLGGRLLGFNVDPNFSDVLDVLVMVDLRQTPGRTLARYMGRDGAEAFLAHHGVVTE
;
A
#
# COMPACT_ATOMS: atom_id res chain seq x y z
N MET A 1 16.45 -6.30 6.18
CA MET A 1 15.19 -5.79 5.58
C MET A 1 14.27 -6.98 5.39
N LYS A 2 13.14 -7.07 6.11
CA LYS A 2 12.25 -8.24 6.05
C LYS A 2 11.45 -8.21 4.74
N THR A 3 11.41 -9.34 4.05
CA THR A 3 10.90 -9.49 2.68
C THR A 3 9.39 -9.77 2.65
N ARG A 4 8.81 -9.74 1.44
CA ARG A 4 7.41 -10.14 1.20
C ARG A 4 7.13 -11.59 1.64
N GLN A 5 8.12 -12.47 1.52
CA GLN A 5 8.03 -13.86 1.98
C GLN A 5 7.87 -13.91 3.51
N ASP A 6 8.66 -13.10 4.22
CA ASP A 6 8.64 -13.05 5.68
C ASP A 6 7.30 -12.53 6.22
N LEU A 7 6.68 -11.57 5.53
CA LEU A 7 5.35 -11.08 5.86
C LEU A 7 4.30 -12.17 5.71
N LEU A 8 4.35 -12.94 4.61
CA LEU A 8 3.41 -14.02 4.36
C LEU A 8 3.50 -15.08 5.47
N THR A 9 4.73 -15.47 5.81
CA THR A 9 5.04 -16.43 6.87
C THR A 9 4.56 -15.93 8.23
N ALA A 10 4.79 -14.65 8.57
CA ALA A 10 4.29 -14.04 9.79
C ALA A 10 2.76 -14.13 9.89
N THR A 11 2.03 -13.84 8.81
CA THR A 11 0.56 -13.98 8.84
C THR A 11 0.05 -15.40 9.02
N LEU A 12 0.70 -16.36 8.36
CA LEU A 12 0.34 -17.77 8.49
C LEU A 12 0.58 -18.24 9.93
N ALA A 13 1.71 -17.84 10.54
CA ALA A 13 2.03 -18.16 11.93
C ALA A 13 1.01 -17.57 12.92
N LEU A 14 0.42 -16.40 12.60
CA LEU A 14 -0.60 -15.76 13.43
C LEU A 14 -2.01 -16.36 13.25
N GLY A 15 -2.19 -17.38 12.39
CA GLY A 15 -3.51 -17.92 12.03
C GLY A 15 -4.42 -16.89 11.34
N ARG A 16 -3.88 -15.72 11.00
CA ARG A 16 -4.59 -14.60 10.40
C ARG A 16 -4.42 -14.71 8.90
N GLN A 17 -5.40 -15.30 8.21
CA GLN A 17 -5.57 -15.00 6.79
C GLN A 17 -5.94 -13.52 6.57
N ILE A 18 -6.31 -12.78 7.63
CA ILE A 18 -6.87 -11.41 7.64
C ILE A 18 -5.84 -10.30 7.33
N LEU A 19 -4.77 -10.60 6.60
CA LEU A 19 -4.01 -9.54 5.93
C LEU A 19 -4.72 -8.88 4.72
N PRO A 20 -5.87 -9.29 4.15
CA PRO A 20 -5.83 -9.72 2.76
C PRO A 20 -6.73 -8.83 1.89
N ILE A 21 -7.11 -7.63 2.32
CA ILE A 21 -7.85 -6.70 1.45
C ILE A 21 -7.20 -5.34 1.52
N LEU A 22 -7.05 -4.77 2.71
CA LEU A 22 -6.39 -3.47 2.90
C LEU A 22 -4.97 -3.47 2.33
N LEU A 23 -4.12 -4.43 2.73
CA LEU A 23 -2.78 -4.49 2.18
C LEU A 23 -2.79 -4.70 0.66
N ARG A 24 -3.69 -5.53 0.14
CA ARG A 24 -3.84 -5.72 -1.32
C ARG A 24 -4.29 -4.44 -2.04
N GLN A 25 -5.12 -3.62 -1.41
CA GLN A 25 -5.52 -2.32 -1.96
C GLN A 25 -4.32 -1.39 -2.03
N TYR A 26 -3.52 -1.28 -0.96
CA TYR A 26 -2.32 -0.45 -0.99
C TYR A 26 -1.30 -0.94 -2.02
N LEU A 27 -1.10 -2.25 -2.15
CA LEU A 27 -0.21 -2.80 -3.20
C LEU A 27 -0.73 -2.50 -4.61
N LYS A 28 -2.06 -2.54 -4.84
CA LYS A 28 -2.67 -2.16 -6.13
C LYS A 28 -2.52 -0.68 -6.47
N LEU A 29 -2.32 0.18 -5.47
CA LEU A 29 -2.01 1.60 -5.68
C LEU A 29 -0.55 1.85 -6.08
N GLY A 30 0.28 0.81 -6.18
CA GLY A 30 1.74 0.93 -6.33
C GLY A 30 2.48 0.96 -4.98
N GLY A 31 1.79 0.57 -3.90
CA GLY A 31 2.38 0.51 -2.56
C GLY A 31 3.56 -0.45 -2.49
N ARG A 32 4.64 0.02 -1.87
CA ARG A 32 5.84 -0.75 -1.55
C ARG A 32 5.88 -1.03 -0.06
N LEU A 33 6.05 -2.29 0.28
CA LEU A 33 6.28 -2.74 1.66
C LEU A 33 7.70 -2.34 2.08
N LEU A 34 7.81 -1.53 3.13
CA LEU A 34 9.10 -1.09 3.67
C LEU A 34 9.52 -1.87 4.91
N GLY A 35 8.54 -2.36 5.68
CA GLY A 35 8.78 -3.15 6.87
C GLY A 35 7.51 -3.65 7.50
N PHE A 36 7.64 -4.59 8.42
CA PHE A 36 6.56 -5.04 9.27
C PHE A 36 7.10 -5.48 10.63
N ASN A 37 6.24 -5.39 11.64
CA ASN A 37 6.51 -5.80 13.00
C ASN A 37 5.38 -6.73 13.49
N VAL A 38 5.74 -7.69 14.34
CA VAL A 38 4.75 -8.46 15.10
C VAL A 38 5.02 -8.14 16.56
N ASP A 39 4.06 -7.50 17.22
CA ASP A 39 4.22 -7.09 18.61
C ASP A 39 3.61 -8.14 19.57
N PRO A 40 4.44 -8.94 20.26
CA PRO A 40 3.95 -9.95 21.21
C PRO A 40 3.30 -9.31 22.45
N ASN A 41 3.62 -8.06 22.78
CA ASN A 41 3.01 -7.35 23.91
C ASN A 41 1.63 -6.78 23.57
N PHE A 42 1.25 -6.81 22.30
CA PHE A 42 -0.05 -6.34 21.80
C PHE A 42 -0.79 -7.44 21.04
N SER A 43 -0.98 -8.60 21.67
CA SER A 43 -1.76 -9.73 21.10
C SER A 43 -1.28 -10.19 19.72
N ASP A 44 0.04 -10.22 19.55
CA ASP A 44 0.72 -10.58 18.31
C ASP A 44 0.17 -9.83 17.09
N VAL A 45 -0.12 -8.54 17.23
CA VAL A 45 -0.62 -7.70 16.13
C VAL A 45 0.50 -7.46 15.12
N LEU A 46 0.11 -7.56 13.84
CA LEU A 46 0.99 -7.34 12.70
C LEU A 46 0.86 -5.89 12.24
N ASP A 47 1.90 -5.10 12.46
CA ASP A 47 2.03 -3.75 11.94
C ASP A 47 2.80 -3.76 10.63
N VAL A 48 2.36 -2.98 9.66
CA VAL A 48 2.97 -2.94 8.33
C VAL A 48 3.19 -1.49 7.91
N LEU A 49 4.43 -1.17 7.49
CA LEU A 49 4.77 0.11 6.89
C LEU A 49 4.73 -0.02 5.36
N VAL A 50 3.83 0.73 4.73
CA VAL A 50 3.65 0.78 3.28
C VAL A 50 3.86 2.22 2.79
N MET A 51 4.65 2.37 1.73
CA MET A 51 4.83 3.64 1.02
C MET A 51 4.12 3.59 -0.32
N VAL A 52 3.30 4.58 -0.63
CA VAL A 52 2.61 4.71 -1.92
C VAL A 52 3.06 6.01 -2.57
N ASP A 53 3.57 5.92 -3.80
CA ASP A 53 3.82 7.10 -4.63
C ASP A 53 2.63 7.33 -5.56
N LEU A 54 1.79 8.31 -5.22
CA LEU A 54 0.57 8.62 -5.98
C LEU A 54 0.85 9.06 -7.42
N ARG A 55 2.06 9.58 -7.70
CA ARG A 55 2.47 9.96 -9.06
C ARG A 55 2.61 8.75 -9.99
N GLN A 56 2.81 7.56 -9.42
CA GLN A 56 2.90 6.29 -10.14
C GLN A 56 1.59 5.49 -10.07
N THR A 57 0.59 5.98 -9.33
CA THR A 57 -0.71 5.32 -9.24
C THR A 57 -1.47 5.50 -10.57
N PRO A 58 -2.17 4.46 -11.06
CA PRO A 58 -2.93 4.57 -12.31
C PRO A 58 -3.93 5.73 -12.28
N GLY A 59 -3.98 6.53 -13.35
CA GLY A 59 -4.82 7.73 -13.44
C GLY A 59 -6.32 7.45 -13.17
N ARG A 60 -6.84 6.29 -13.60
CA ARG A 60 -8.21 5.86 -13.27
C ARG A 60 -8.46 5.74 -11.77
N THR A 61 -7.46 5.29 -11.01
CA THR A 61 -7.56 5.15 -9.57
C THR A 61 -7.44 6.51 -8.88
N LEU A 62 -6.53 7.37 -9.32
CA LEU A 62 -6.46 8.76 -8.85
C LEU A 62 -7.80 9.47 -9.08
N ALA A 63 -8.34 9.40 -10.29
CA ALA A 63 -9.61 10.02 -10.65
C ALA A 63 -10.80 9.48 -9.85
N ARG A 64 -10.77 8.20 -9.45
CA ARG A 64 -11.80 7.61 -8.57
C ARG A 64 -11.81 8.25 -7.18
N TYR A 65 -10.65 8.63 -6.64
CA TYR A 65 -10.55 9.18 -5.28
C TYR A 65 -10.53 10.71 -5.24
N MET A 66 -9.95 11.37 -6.25
CA MET A 66 -9.75 12.82 -6.31
C MET A 66 -10.73 13.54 -7.25
N GLY A 67 -11.51 12.79 -8.04
CA GLY A 67 -12.18 13.34 -9.22
C GLY A 67 -11.21 13.51 -10.40
N ARG A 68 -11.73 13.67 -11.62
CA ARG A 68 -10.90 13.84 -12.83
C ARG A 68 -10.04 15.10 -12.75
N ASP A 69 -10.68 16.24 -12.52
CA ASP A 69 -10.02 17.54 -12.45
C ASP A 69 -8.97 17.57 -11.32
N GLY A 70 -9.29 16.95 -10.17
CA GLY A 70 -8.35 16.85 -9.04
C GLY A 70 -7.14 15.96 -9.35
N ALA A 71 -7.34 14.85 -10.07
CA ALA A 71 -6.24 13.99 -10.50
C ALA A 71 -5.34 14.67 -11.54
N GLU A 72 -5.93 15.37 -12.51
CA GLU A 72 -5.19 16.14 -13.52
C GLU A 72 -4.39 17.28 -12.88
N ALA A 73 -5.01 18.06 -11.98
CA ALA A 73 -4.34 19.12 -11.25
C ALA A 73 -3.18 18.59 -10.38
N PHE A 74 -3.38 17.45 -9.70
CA PHE A 74 -2.34 16.78 -8.92
C PHE A 74 -1.15 16.37 -9.78
N LEU A 75 -1.40 15.67 -10.89
CA LEU A 75 -0.33 15.21 -11.79
C LEU A 75 0.41 16.38 -12.44
N ALA A 76 -0.31 17.42 -12.87
CA ALA A 76 0.27 18.64 -13.42
C ALA A 76 1.15 19.38 -12.40
N HIS A 77 0.69 19.52 -11.15
CA HIS A 77 1.47 20.13 -10.07
C HIS A 77 2.78 19.37 -9.81
N HIS A 78 2.78 18.05 -9.98
CA HIS A 78 3.95 17.19 -9.80
C HIS A 78 4.76 16.94 -11.08
N GLY A 79 4.43 17.62 -12.19
CA GLY A 79 5.18 17.51 -13.45
C GLY A 79 5.10 16.15 -14.13
N VAL A 80 4.07 15.35 -13.83
CA VAL A 80 3.86 14.04 -14.45
C VAL A 80 3.14 14.24 -15.78
N VAL A 81 3.88 14.23 -16.88
CA VAL A 81 3.32 14.26 -18.23
C VAL A 81 2.69 12.90 -18.50
N THR A 82 1.39 12.88 -18.74
CA THR A 82 0.68 11.66 -19.15
C THR A 82 0.80 11.59 -20.68
N GLU A 83 1.62 10.69 -21.21
CA GLU A 83 1.68 10.37 -22.65
C GLU A 83 0.41 9.67 -23.13
#